data_AF-A0A6V7IGX0-F1
#
_entry.id   AF-A0A6V7IGX0-F1
#
_cell.length_a   1.000
_cell.length_b   1.000
_cell.length_c   1.000
_cell.angle_alpha   90.00
_cell.angle_beta   90.00
_cell.angle_gamma   90.00
#
_symmetry.space_group_name_H-M   'P 1'
#
loop_
_entity.id
_entity.type
_entity.pdbx_description
1 polymer ?
#
loop_
_entity_poly.entity_id
_entity_poly.type
_entity_poly.pdbx_seq_one_letter_code
_entity_poly.pdbx_strand_id
1 'polypeptide(L)' 'IKSDAGVADLDVTATSPLGQELPLQVTALNDGAEMFEFSPSVPGSYAINVTY' A
#
# COMPACT_ATOMS: atom_id res chain seq x y z
N ILE A 1 6.28 30.21 1.09
CA ILE A 1 6.86 29.02 1.75
C ILE A 1 5.82 27.92 1.65
N LYS A 2 6.18 26.81 0.98
CA LYS A 2 5.31 25.67 0.68
C LYS A 2 4.82 25.07 2.00
N SER A 3 3.54 24.81 2.10
CA SER A 3 2.90 24.15 3.23
C SER A 3 3.50 22.74 3.38
N ASP A 4 4.11 22.45 4.52
CA ASP A 4 4.32 21.07 4.94
C ASP A 4 2.92 20.48 5.17
N ALA A 5 2.41 19.74 4.18
CA ALA A 5 1.35 18.79 4.44
C ALA A 5 1.98 17.77 5.40
N GLY A 6 1.54 17.77 6.66
CA GLY A 6 2.07 16.87 7.68
C GLY A 6 2.07 15.44 7.17
N VAL A 7 3.03 14.64 7.63
CA VAL A 7 3.09 13.20 7.36
C VAL A 7 1.75 12.61 7.82
N ALA A 8 0.87 12.31 6.87
CA ALA A 8 -0.34 11.55 7.11
C ALA A 8 0.03 10.09 6.90
N ASP A 9 -0.36 9.22 7.85
CA ASP A 9 -0.13 7.79 7.73
C ASP A 9 -0.96 7.27 6.55
N LEU A 10 -0.30 6.82 5.49
CA LEU A 10 -0.97 6.25 4.33
C LEU A 10 -1.51 4.86 4.70
N ASP A 11 -2.82 4.70 4.70
CA ASP A 11 -3.43 3.38 4.90
C ASP A 11 -3.58 2.68 3.55
N VAL A 12 -2.90 1.55 3.40
CA VAL A 12 -2.85 0.76 2.17
C VAL A 12 -3.29 -0.66 2.49
N THR A 13 -4.32 -1.13 1.79
CA THR A 13 -4.80 -2.51 1.91
C THR A 13 -4.82 -3.19 0.55
N ALA A 14 -4.55 -4.49 0.53
CA ALA A 14 -4.62 -5.33 -0.66
C ALA A 14 -5.53 -6.52 -0.42
N THR A 15 -6.40 -6.82 -1.37
CA THR A 15 -7.34 -7.94 -1.31
C THR A 15 -7.10 -8.91 -2.46
N SER A 16 -7.05 -10.20 -2.16
CA SER A 16 -6.88 -11.29 -3.12
C SER A 16 -8.14 -11.53 -3.95
N PRO A 17 -8.05 -12.26 -5.06
CA PRO A 17 -9.21 -12.68 -5.85
C PRO A 17 -10.23 -13.50 -5.06
N LEU A 18 -9.85 -14.04 -3.90
CA LEU A 18 -10.71 -14.81 -3.01
C LEU A 18 -11.38 -13.93 -1.93
N GLY A 19 -11.19 -12.61 -1.97
CA GLY A 19 -11.74 -11.67 -1.00
C GLY A 19 -10.98 -11.62 0.33
N GLN A 20 -9.75 -12.13 0.38
CA GLN A 20 -8.93 -12.14 1.59
C GLN A 20 -7.92 -11.00 1.58
N GLU A 21 -7.72 -10.34 2.72
CA GLU A 21 -6.67 -9.33 2.85
C GLU A 21 -5.28 -9.97 2.78
N LEU A 22 -4.35 -9.28 2.13
CA LEU A 22 -2.99 -9.74 1.90
C LEU A 22 -2.01 -8.98 2.79
N PRO A 23 -1.01 -9.66 3.36
CA PRO A 23 0.08 -8.98 4.05
C PRO A 23 0.89 -8.15 3.05
N LEU A 24 1.16 -6.90 3.41
CA LEU A 24 2.03 -5.99 2.65
C LEU A 24 3.37 -5.85 3.36
N GLN A 25 4.46 -5.91 2.59
CA GLN A 25 5.76 -5.44 3.06
C GLN A 25 5.89 -3.96 2.72
N VAL A 26 6.25 -3.15 3.72
CA VAL A 26 6.42 -1.71 3.58
C VAL A 26 7.91 -1.37 3.70
N THR A 27 8.46 -0.74 2.67
CA THR A 27 9.83 -0.27 2.65
C THR A 27 9.85 1.25 2.45
N ALA A 28 10.42 1.98 3.40
CA ALA A 28 10.69 3.41 3.23
C ALA A 28 11.81 3.59 2.20
N LEU A 29 11.57 4.45 1.21
CA LEU A 29 12.53 4.83 0.18
C LEU A 29 13.16 6.19 0.49
N ASN A 30 14.15 6.57 -0.31
CA ASN A 30 14.69 7.93 -0.28
C ASN A 30 13.58 8.94 -0.62
N ASP A 31 13.73 10.18 -0.14
CA ASP A 31 12.82 11.30 -0.42
C ASP A 31 11.41 11.20 0.20
N GLY A 32 11.23 10.35 1.20
CA GLY A 32 9.97 10.24 1.97
C GLY A 32 8.86 9.45 1.26
N ALA A 33 9.19 8.71 0.20
CA ALA A 33 8.29 7.78 -0.44
C ALA A 33 8.27 6.42 0.28
N GLU A 34 7.16 5.69 0.14
CA GLU A 34 7.00 4.32 0.66
C GLU A 34 6.70 3.36 -0.49
N MET A 35 7.27 2.16 -0.42
CA MET A 35 7.02 1.07 -1.35
C MET A 35 6.27 -0.05 -0.65
N PHE A 36 5.16 -0.49 -1.25
CA PHE A 36 4.32 -1.58 -0.75
C PHE A 36 4.42 -2.78 -1.69
N GLU A 37 4.79 -3.94 -1.15
CA GLU A 37 4.99 -5.18 -1.93
C GLU A 37 4.16 -6.34 -1.39
N PHE A 38 3.64 -7.17 -2.30
CA PHE A 38 3.00 -8.46 -1.98
C PHE A 38 3.31 -9.51 -3.04
N SER A 39 3.20 -10.78 -2.66
CA SER A 39 3.40 -11.93 -3.57
C SER A 39 2.05 -12.59 -3.90
N PRO A 40 1.61 -12.61 -5.17
CA PRO A 40 0.40 -13.30 -5.57
C PRO A 40 0.48 -14.81 -5.28
N SER A 41 -0.58 -15.38 -4.69
CA SER A 41 -0.68 -16.82 -4.41
C SER A 41 -1.59 -17.55 -5.39
N VAL A 42 -2.53 -16.85 -6.01
CA VAL A 42 -3.51 -17.39 -6.96
C VAL A 42 -3.71 -16.46 -8.16
N PRO A 43 -4.01 -16.99 -9.36
CA PRO A 43 -4.40 -16.16 -10.50
C PRO A 43 -5.74 -15.44 -10.25
N GLY A 44 -5.87 -14.20 -10.70
CA GLY A 44 -7.11 -13.45 -10.65
C GLY A 44 -6.90 -11.95 -10.46
N SER A 45 -7.99 -11.23 -10.21
CA SER A 45 -7.96 -9.79 -9.97
C SER A 45 -7.73 -9.47 -8.50
N TYR A 46 -6.77 -8.59 -8.24
CA TYR A 46 -6.45 -8.08 -6.91
C TYR A 46 -6.95 -6.65 -6.79
N ALA A 47 -7.43 -6.26 -5.60
CA ALA A 47 -7.88 -4.90 -5.32
C ALA A 47 -6.90 -4.23 -4.36
N ILE A 48 -6.46 -3.02 -4.69
CA ILE A 48 -5.59 -2.21 -3.84
C ILE A 48 -6.36 -0.94 -3.47
N ASN A 49 -6.52 -0.68 -2.18
CA ASN A 49 -7.15 0.54 -1.68
C ASN A 49 -6.08 1.39 -0.98
N VAL A 50 -6.10 2.69 -1.26
CA VAL A 50 -5.15 3.67 -0.74
C VAL A 50 -5.94 4.85 -0.18
N THR A 51 -5.75 5.14 1.11
CA THR A 51 -6.46 6.22 1.82
C THR A 51 -5.50 7.04 2.68
N TYR A 52 -5.91 8.27 3.01
CA TYR A 52 -5.18 9.27 3.80
C TYR A 52 -5.98 9.70 5.03
#